data_AF-A0A807BIQ0-F1
#
_entry.id   AF-A0A807BIQ0-F1
#
_cell.length_a   1.000
_cell.length_b   1.000
_cell.length_c   1.000
_cell.angle_alpha   90.00
_cell.angle_beta   90.00
_cell.angle_gamma   90.00
#
_symmetry.space_group_name_H-M   'P 1'
#
loop_
_entity.id
_entity.type
_entity.pdbx_description
1 polymer ?
#
loop_
_entity_poly.entity_id
_entity_poly.type
_entity_poly.pdbx_seq_one_letter_code
_entity_poly.pdbx_strand_id
1 'polypeptide(L)' 'MTDLNLPSIFVPLVGLLFPAIAMVSLFFLVQNKIV' A
#
# COMPACT_ATOMS: atom_id res chain seq x y z
N MET A 1 25.90 -12.15 11.90
CA MET A 1 25.07 -12.25 10.69
C MET A 1 23.74 -11.65 11.08
N THR A 2 23.51 -10.36 10.82
CA THR A 2 22.21 -9.73 11.06
C THR A 2 21.36 -9.95 9.82
N ASP A 3 20.71 -11.09 9.74
CA ASP A 3 19.78 -11.44 8.66
C ASP A 3 18.47 -10.67 8.88
N LEU A 4 18.47 -9.41 8.46
CA LEU A 4 17.23 -8.66 8.30
C LEU A 4 16.46 -9.32 7.15
N ASN A 5 15.35 -9.98 7.47
CA ASN A 5 14.43 -10.56 6.48
C ASN A 5 13.66 -9.46 5.75
N LEU A 6 14.38 -8.56 5.07
CA LEU A 6 13.84 -7.44 4.28
C LEU A 6 12.76 -7.91 3.30
N PRO A 7 12.92 -9.04 2.57
CA PRO A 7 11.88 -9.50 1.66
C PRO A 7 10.55 -9.78 2.38
N SER A 8 10.60 -10.37 3.58
CA SER A 8 9.40 -10.71 4.34
C SER A 8 8.60 -9.50 4.81
N ILE A 9 9.23 -8.32 4.89
CA ILE A 9 8.60 -7.06 5.29
C ILE A 9 8.12 -6.30 4.05
N PHE A 10 8.98 -6.18 3.03
CA PHE A 10 8.67 -5.40 1.82
C PHE A 10 7.64 -6.07 0.91
N VAL A 11 7.63 -7.42 0.82
CA VAL A 11 6.66 -8.16 0.00
C VAL A 11 5.21 -7.89 0.45
N PRO A 12 4.83 -8.07 1.73
CA PRO A 12 3.47 -7.73 2.17
C PRO A 12 3.23 -6.21 2.22
N LEU A 13 4.25 -5.40 2.50
CA LEU A 13 4.10 -3.95 2.51
C LEU A 13 3.73 -3.40 1.11
N VAL A 14 4.41 -3.84 0.06
CA VAL A 14 4.16 -3.41 -1.33
C VAL A 14 3.03 -4.20 -1.98
N GLY A 15 2.81 -5.45 -1.58
CA GLY A 15 1.78 -6.31 -2.16
C GLY A 15 0.38 -6.16 -1.53
N LEU A 16 0.29 -5.71 -0.27
CA LEU A 16 -0.98 -5.62 0.46
C LEU A 16 -1.23 -4.21 1.02
N LEU A 17 -0.33 -3.69 1.85
CA LEU A 17 -0.59 -2.43 2.56
C LEU A 17 -0.60 -1.23 1.61
N PHE A 18 0.44 -1.08 0.79
CA PHE A 18 0.53 0.01 -0.18
C PHE A 18 -0.63 0.00 -1.19
N PRO A 19 -1.02 -1.14 -1.79
CA PRO A 19 -2.19 -1.21 -2.66
C PRO A 19 -3.50 -0.90 -1.93
N ALA A 20 -3.70 -1.39 -0.70
CA ALA A 20 -4.89 -1.10 0.08
C ALA A 20 -5.04 0.42 0.34
N ILE A 21 -3.95 1.08 0.73
CA ILE A 21 -3.93 2.54 0.92
C ILE A 21 -4.21 3.25 -0.41
N ALA A 22 -3.53 2.86 -1.49
CA ALA A 22 -3.70 3.46 -2.80
C ALA A 22 -5.16 3.35 -3.31
N MET A 23 -5.81 2.20 -3.13
CA MET A 23 -7.20 1.99 -3.52
C MET A 23 -8.16 2.90 -2.75
N VAL A 24 -7.97 3.03 -1.43
CA VAL A 24 -8.80 3.91 -0.59
C VAL A 24 -8.56 5.37 -0.93
N SER A 25 -7.29 5.79 -1.06
CA SER A 25 -6.94 7.16 -1.45
C SER A 25 -7.49 7.53 -2.83
N LEU A 26 -7.40 6.61 -3.80
CA LEU A 26 -7.93 6.82 -5.14
C LEU A 26 -9.46 6.89 -5.12
N PHE A 27 -10.14 6.03 -4.37
CA PHE A 27 -11.59 6.09 -4.18
C PHE A 27 -12.02 7.46 -3.64
N PHE A 28 -11.40 7.95 -2.57
CA PHE A 28 -11.72 9.28 -2.02
C PHE A 28 -11.39 10.41 -3.01
N LEU A 29 -10.26 10.34 -3.72
CA LEU A 29 -9.90 11.33 -4.74
C LEU A 29 -10.94 11.41 -5.86
N VAL A 30 -11.40 10.26 -6.35
CA VAL A 30 -12.41 10.16 -7.41
C VAL A 30 -13.76 10.67 -6.92
N GLN A 31 -14.20 10.27 -5.73
CA GLN A 31 -15.46 10.74 -5.15
C GLN A 31 -15.45 12.26 -4.92
N ASN A 32 -14.35 12.83 -4.43
CA ASN A 32 -14.23 14.25 -4.13
C ASN A 32 -14.00 15.14 -5.37
N LYS A 33 -13.67 14.54 -6.52
CA LYS A 33 -13.51 15.26 -7.80
C LYS A 33 -14.70 15.12 -8.74
N ILE A 34 -15.61 14.18 -8.46
CA ILE A 34 -16.80 13.92 -9.30
C ILE A 34 -18.08 14.52 -8.67
N VAL A 35 -18.09 14.81 -7.37
CA VAL A 35 -19.04 15.76 -6.73
C VAL A 35 -18.62 17.19 -7.06
#